data_AF-A0A6C0I428-F1
#
_entry.id   AF-A0A6C0I428-F1
#
_cell.length_a   1.000
_cell.length_b   1.000
_cell.length_c   1.000
_cell.angle_alpha   90.00
_cell.angle_beta   90.00
_cell.angle_gamma   90.00
#
_symmetry.space_group_name_H-M   'P 1'
#
loop_
_entity.id
_entity.type
_entity.pdbx_description
1 polymer ?
#
loop_
_entity_poly.entity_id
_entity_poly.type
_entity_poly.pdbx_seq_one_letter_code
_entity_poly.pdbx_strand_id
1 'polypeptide(L)'
;MQMQMQLTTWAILAMFIIGLLFTMTHTSNNVKEAFEGRSDDKPNQDRCPNILIQKGSELYLHNSRLAKVPGVNPLKFNNLEEYVEFMEWQRSQGIRCPVLFLQNSFDAQGKPIYKIRPSPMDLQGGLPPVASFGMVMDENEYINKNSNHIEDTDNPPMDANAYPAFDPMDPNVGSAQYNLKNTKGVSPNPMHTNWGGDSYTKSLINAGKYAGNEVSIRVP
;
A
#
# COMPACT_ATOMS: atom_id res chain seq x y z
N MET A 1 20.49 51.72 -3.79
CA MET A 1 20.12 50.39 -3.26
C MET A 1 18.66 50.02 -3.52
N GLN A 2 17.69 50.91 -3.27
CA GLN A 2 16.25 50.65 -3.55
C GLN A 2 15.93 50.32 -5.02
N MET A 3 16.56 51.02 -5.98
CA MET A 3 16.29 50.79 -7.41
C MET A 3 16.81 49.44 -7.93
N GLN A 4 17.90 48.91 -7.37
CA GLN A 4 18.40 47.57 -7.75
C GLN A 4 17.55 46.45 -7.15
N MET A 5 16.98 46.66 -5.96
CA MET A 5 16.09 45.69 -5.31
C MET A 5 14.74 45.56 -6.03
N GLN A 6 14.29 46.60 -6.74
CA GLN A 6 13.08 46.55 -7.58
C GLN A 6 13.32 45.80 -8.91
N LEU A 7 14.51 45.96 -9.51
CA LEU A 7 14.81 45.29 -10.78
C LEU A 7 14.93 43.75 -10.61
N THR A 8 15.49 43.29 -9.49
CA THR A 8 15.61 41.87 -9.19
C THR A 8 14.26 41.21 -8.90
N THR A 9 13.33 41.90 -8.25
CA THR A 9 11.97 41.37 -8.00
C THR A 9 11.18 41.22 -9.29
N TRP A 10 11.25 42.20 -10.21
CA TRP A 10 10.63 42.08 -11.54
C TRP A 10 11.23 40.94 -12.38
N ALA A 11 12.55 40.73 -12.30
CA ALA A 11 13.21 39.61 -13.00
C ALA A 11 12.75 38.24 -12.47
N ILE A 12 12.61 38.08 -11.15
CA ILE A 12 12.10 36.86 -10.53
C ILE A 12 10.64 36.61 -10.94
N LEU A 13 9.82 37.67 -10.96
CA LEU A 13 8.41 37.59 -11.34
C LEU A 13 8.25 37.21 -12.82
N ALA A 14 9.09 37.75 -13.70
CA ALA A 14 9.12 37.37 -15.11
C ALA A 14 9.50 35.90 -15.33
N MET A 15 10.54 35.40 -14.63
CA MET A 15 10.94 33.99 -14.70
C MET A 15 9.85 33.06 -14.16
N PHE A 16 9.16 33.45 -13.10
CA PHE A 16 8.03 32.70 -12.55
C PHE A 16 6.86 32.62 -13.55
N ILE A 17 6.51 33.74 -14.21
CA ILE A 17 5.44 33.76 -15.23
C ILE A 17 5.82 32.88 -16.43
N ILE A 18 7.07 32.94 -16.90
CA ILE A 18 7.53 32.07 -18.01
C ILE A 18 7.41 30.59 -17.63
N GLY A 19 7.84 30.23 -16.41
CA GLY A 19 7.69 28.88 -15.87
C GLY A 19 6.23 28.44 -15.76
N LEU A 20 5.33 29.32 -15.32
CA LEU A 20 3.90 29.06 -15.21
C LEU A 20 3.25 28.86 -16.59
N LEU A 21 3.60 29.69 -17.57
CA LEU A 21 3.10 29.54 -18.94
C LEU A 21 3.59 28.24 -19.57
N PHE A 22 4.83 27.84 -19.30
CA PHE A 22 5.35 26.54 -19.72
C PHE A 22 4.53 25.39 -19.11
N THR A 23 4.27 25.40 -17.79
CA THR A 23 3.47 24.33 -17.17
C THR A 23 2.02 24.31 -17.63
N MET A 24 1.42 25.48 -17.92
CA MET A 24 0.05 25.57 -18.48
C MET A 24 -0.05 25.08 -19.93
N THR A 25 1.01 25.17 -20.74
CA THR A 25 0.99 24.65 -22.12
C THR A 25 1.17 23.13 -22.20
N HIS A 26 1.68 22.49 -21.14
CA HIS A 26 1.72 21.04 -21.03
C HIS A 26 0.33 20.50 -20.66
N THR A 27 -0.43 20.09 -21.67
CA THR A 27 -1.70 19.37 -21.49
C THR A 27 -1.46 17.92 -21.06
N SER A 28 -2.41 17.33 -20.32
CA SER A 28 -2.41 15.91 -19.93
C SER A 28 -2.27 14.95 -21.11
N ASN A 29 -2.63 15.37 -22.33
CA ASN A 29 -2.45 14.56 -23.54
C ASN A 29 -0.96 14.29 -23.88
N ASN A 30 -0.04 15.13 -23.40
CA ASN A 30 1.41 14.95 -23.57
C ASN A 30 2.01 14.08 -22.45
N VAL A 31 1.27 13.82 -21.38
CA VAL A 31 1.65 12.89 -20.32
C VAL A 31 1.29 11.49 -20.80
N LYS A 32 2.31 10.74 -21.24
CA LYS A 32 2.14 9.32 -21.53
C LYS A 32 2.14 8.57 -20.21
N GLU A 33 0.96 8.36 -19.63
CA GLU A 33 0.85 7.47 -18.48
C GLU A 33 1.21 6.05 -18.90
N ALA A 34 1.97 5.36 -18.04
CA ALA A 34 2.46 4.02 -18.31
C ALA A 34 1.31 3.00 -18.55
N PHE A 35 0.10 3.32 -18.11
CA PHE A 35 -1.09 2.49 -18.25
C PHE A 35 -2.14 3.06 -19.22
N GLU A 36 -1.97 4.29 -19.73
CA GLU A 36 -2.90 4.92 -20.67
C GLU A 36 -2.53 4.64 -22.13
N GLY A 37 -2.29 3.37 -22.46
CA GLY A 37 -2.65 2.86 -23.79
C GLY A 37 -4.18 2.77 -23.95
N ARG A 38 -4.91 3.75 -23.42
CA ARG A 38 -6.37 3.84 -23.28
C ARG A 38 -6.86 5.06 -24.07
N SER A 39 -6.45 5.17 -25.32
CA SER A 39 -7.10 6.06 -26.29
C SER A 39 -7.95 5.17 -27.18
N ASP A 40 -9.27 5.36 -27.20
CA ASP A 40 -10.20 4.61 -28.06
C ASP A 40 -9.90 4.81 -29.58
N ASP A 41 -8.94 5.67 -29.92
CA ASP A 41 -8.54 6.04 -31.27
C ASP A 41 -7.39 5.21 -31.88
N LYS A 42 -6.89 4.15 -31.22
CA LYS A 42 -5.85 3.28 -31.82
C LYS A 42 -6.40 1.91 -32.27
N PRO A 43 -6.36 1.59 -33.58
CA PRO A 43 -6.97 0.37 -34.14
C PRO A 43 -6.28 -0.96 -33.77
N ASN A 44 -5.28 -0.94 -32.88
CA ASN A 44 -4.54 -2.13 -32.44
C ASN A 44 -4.68 -2.41 -30.93
N GLN A 45 -5.56 -1.71 -30.23
CA GLN A 45 -5.72 -1.87 -28.79
C GLN A 45 -6.29 -3.23 -28.39
N ASP A 46 -7.10 -3.85 -29.25
CA ASP A 46 -7.71 -5.16 -28.98
C ASP A 46 -6.69 -6.32 -29.00
N ARG A 47 -5.50 -6.10 -29.57
CA ARG A 47 -4.44 -7.10 -29.64
C ARG A 47 -3.45 -7.04 -28.48
N CYS A 48 -3.52 -6.01 -27.62
CA CYS A 48 -2.60 -5.87 -26.51
C CYS A 48 -2.98 -6.78 -25.34
N PRO A 49 -2.12 -7.73 -24.94
CA PRO A 49 -2.31 -8.46 -23.70
C PRO A 49 -2.16 -7.53 -22.49
N ASN A 50 -2.88 -7.83 -21.41
CA ASN A 50 -2.97 -6.94 -20.26
C ASN A 50 -2.70 -7.60 -18.90
N ILE A 51 -2.72 -8.93 -18.82
CA ILE A 51 -2.51 -9.64 -17.55
C ILE A 51 -1.52 -10.79 -17.79
N LEU A 52 -0.45 -10.85 -17.01
CA LEU A 52 0.50 -11.95 -16.96
C LEU A 52 0.38 -12.65 -15.61
N ILE A 53 0.11 -13.96 -15.61
CA ILE A 53 -0.04 -14.76 -14.40
C ILE A 53 1.07 -15.79 -14.34
N GLN A 54 1.87 -15.78 -13.27
CA GLN A 54 2.86 -16.81 -12.99
C GLN A 54 2.24 -17.91 -12.13
N LYS A 55 2.31 -19.15 -12.61
CA LYS A 55 1.93 -20.35 -11.85
C LYS A 55 3.12 -21.31 -11.83
N GLY A 56 3.86 -21.33 -10.72
CA GLY A 56 5.10 -22.10 -10.65
C GLY A 56 6.14 -21.53 -11.62
N SER A 57 6.67 -22.38 -12.50
CA SER A 57 7.62 -21.99 -13.56
C SER A 57 6.94 -21.40 -14.80
N GLU A 58 5.64 -21.63 -14.97
CA GLU A 58 4.91 -21.29 -16.19
C GLU A 58 4.30 -19.88 -16.10
N LEU A 59 4.28 -19.20 -17.24
CA LEU A 59 3.72 -17.86 -17.40
C LEU A 59 2.54 -17.89 -18.37
N TYR A 60 1.45 -17.26 -17.98
CA TYR A 60 0.21 -17.20 -18.76
C TYR A 60 -0.11 -15.75 -19.09
N LEU A 61 0.01 -15.39 -20.36
CA LEU A 61 -0.29 -14.05 -20.86
C LEU A 61 -1.71 -14.01 -21.42
N HIS A 62 -2.55 -13.27 -20.72
CA HIS A 62 -3.96 -13.10 -21.00
C HIS A 62 -4.22 -11.76 -21.66
N ASN A 63 -5.18 -11.76 -22.57
CA ASN A 63 -5.87 -10.57 -23.01
C ASN A 63 -7.32 -10.63 -22.52
N SER A 64 -7.70 -9.78 -21.57
CA SER A 64 -9.05 -9.75 -20.99
C SER A 64 -10.11 -9.20 -21.95
N ARG A 65 -9.70 -8.63 -23.09
CA ARG A 65 -10.59 -8.09 -24.13
C ARG A 65 -11.01 -9.16 -25.14
N LEU A 66 -10.24 -10.25 -25.23
CA LEU A 66 -10.50 -11.37 -26.12
C LEU A 66 -11.12 -12.54 -25.34
N ALA A 67 -11.96 -13.32 -26.01
CA ALA A 67 -12.49 -14.55 -25.43
C ALA A 67 -11.35 -15.53 -25.10
N LYS A 68 -11.55 -16.35 -24.07
CA LYS A 68 -10.61 -17.42 -23.70
C LYS A 68 -10.83 -18.59 -24.66
N VAL A 69 -9.85 -18.83 -25.53
CA VAL A 69 -9.87 -19.91 -26.53
C VAL A 69 -8.58 -20.70 -26.40
N PRO A 70 -8.64 -22.04 -26.24
CA PRO A 70 -7.43 -22.85 -26.10
C PRO A 70 -6.54 -22.69 -27.33
N GLY A 71 -5.26 -22.43 -27.12
CA GLY A 71 -4.26 -22.24 -28.18
C GLY A 71 -4.13 -20.81 -28.72
N VAL A 72 -4.99 -19.86 -28.32
CA VAL A 72 -4.90 -18.44 -28.75
C VAL A 72 -4.84 -17.48 -27.57
N ASN A 73 -5.66 -17.68 -26.53
CA ASN A 73 -5.68 -16.84 -25.33
C ASN A 73 -6.13 -17.68 -24.11
N PRO A 74 -5.28 -17.89 -23.08
CA PRO A 74 -3.95 -17.30 -22.88
C PRO A 74 -2.85 -17.91 -23.74
N LEU A 75 -1.81 -17.11 -24.01
CA LEU A 75 -0.52 -17.60 -24.44
C LEU A 75 0.23 -18.18 -23.23
N LYS A 76 0.78 -19.37 -23.38
CA LYS A 76 1.54 -20.07 -22.32
C LYS A 76 3.01 -20.04 -22.68
N PHE A 77 3.84 -19.67 -21.71
CA PHE A 77 5.29 -19.72 -21.80
C PHE A 77 5.83 -20.65 -20.71
N ASN A 78 6.84 -21.45 -21.05
CA ASN A 78 7.40 -22.45 -20.14
C ASN A 78 8.43 -21.87 -19.17
N ASN A 79 9.01 -20.73 -19.54
CA ASN A 79 10.02 -20.03 -18.77
C ASN A 79 9.92 -18.51 -19.00
N LEU A 80 10.73 -17.75 -18.27
CA LEU A 80 10.75 -16.30 -18.35
C LEU A 80 11.39 -15.77 -19.64
N GLU A 81 12.36 -16.50 -20.20
CA GLU A 81 13.07 -16.11 -21.42
C GLU A 81 12.11 -16.02 -22.61
N GLU A 82 11.29 -17.05 -22.79
CA GLU A 82 10.30 -17.13 -23.87
C GLU A 82 9.29 -15.97 -23.82
N TYR A 83 8.91 -15.54 -22.61
CA TYR A 83 8.08 -14.36 -22.40
C TYR A 83 8.84 -13.06 -22.76
N VAL A 84 10.11 -12.94 -22.37
CA VAL A 84 10.93 -11.76 -22.66
C VAL A 84 11.12 -11.62 -24.18
N GLU A 85 11.50 -12.69 -24.86
CA GLU A 85 11.66 -12.71 -26.33
C GLU A 85 10.37 -12.30 -27.04
N PHE A 86 9.23 -12.83 -26.61
CA PHE A 86 7.93 -12.45 -27.15
C PHE A 86 7.65 -10.95 -26.96
N MET A 87 7.89 -10.42 -25.76
CA MET A 87 7.69 -8.99 -25.47
C MET A 87 8.66 -8.10 -26.25
N GLU A 88 9.91 -8.52 -26.44
CA GLU A 88 10.90 -7.80 -27.24
C GLU A 88 10.51 -7.77 -28.72
N TRP A 89 10.05 -8.89 -29.27
CA TRP A 89 9.48 -8.94 -30.62
C TRP A 89 8.29 -7.99 -30.76
N GLN A 90 7.34 -7.97 -29.81
CA GLN A 90 6.22 -7.01 -29.84
C GLN A 90 6.72 -5.56 -29.85
N ARG A 91 7.72 -5.23 -29.03
CA ARG A 91 8.32 -3.90 -28.97
C ARG A 91 9.05 -3.53 -30.26
N SER A 92 9.69 -4.49 -30.93
CA SER A 92 10.36 -4.27 -32.22
C SER A 92 9.36 -3.93 -33.33
N GLN A 93 8.11 -4.42 -33.21
CA GLN A 93 6.98 -4.04 -34.07
C GLN A 93 6.30 -2.73 -33.63
N GLY A 94 6.87 -2.01 -32.65
CA GLY A 94 6.29 -0.77 -32.11
C GLY A 94 5.08 -0.97 -31.21
N ILE A 95 4.76 -2.21 -30.81
CA ILE A 95 3.64 -2.53 -29.93
C ILE A 95 4.16 -2.56 -28.49
N ARG A 96 3.77 -1.56 -27.68
CA ARG A 96 4.09 -1.49 -26.24
C ARG A 96 2.82 -1.63 -25.42
N CYS A 97 2.59 -2.84 -24.90
CA CYS A 97 1.44 -3.12 -24.05
C CYS A 97 1.83 -3.03 -22.57
N PRO A 98 1.07 -2.29 -21.74
CA PRO A 98 1.21 -2.38 -20.29
C PRO A 98 0.61 -3.68 -19.80
N VAL A 99 1.45 -4.55 -19.24
CA VAL A 99 1.05 -5.87 -18.73
C VAL A 99 1.11 -5.85 -17.21
N LEU A 100 -0.02 -6.13 -16.56
CA LEU A 100 -0.08 -6.32 -15.10
C LEU A 100 0.44 -7.71 -14.74
N PHE A 101 1.46 -7.78 -13.89
CA PHE A 101 2.05 -9.04 -13.46
C PHE A 101 1.48 -9.52 -12.12
N LEU A 102 0.95 -10.75 -12.12
CA LEU A 102 0.37 -11.44 -10.98
C LEU A 102 1.15 -12.72 -10.68
N GLN A 103 1.70 -12.80 -9.47
CA GLN A 103 2.41 -13.98 -8.99
C GLN A 103 1.48 -14.83 -8.12
N ASN A 104 1.33 -16.11 -8.45
CA ASN A 104 0.66 -17.06 -7.56
C ASN A 104 1.57 -17.38 -6.37
N SER A 105 1.07 -17.20 -5.14
CA SER A 105 1.75 -17.51 -3.90
C SER A 105 0.77 -18.11 -2.90
N PHE A 106 1.23 -18.65 -1.78
CA PHE A 106 0.37 -19.19 -0.74
C PHE A 106 0.36 -18.27 0.48
N ASP A 107 -0.79 -18.17 1.16
CA ASP A 107 -0.85 -17.54 2.48
C ASP A 107 -0.27 -18.47 3.57
N ALA A 108 -0.21 -17.97 4.81
CA ALA A 108 0.30 -18.76 5.95
C ALA A 108 -0.57 -19.99 6.26
N GLN A 109 -1.80 -20.02 5.73
CA GLN A 109 -2.79 -21.07 5.89
C GLN A 109 -2.80 -22.05 4.69
N GLY A 110 -1.92 -21.86 3.70
CA GLY A 110 -1.80 -22.72 2.53
C GLY A 110 -2.82 -22.48 1.41
N LYS A 111 -3.60 -21.39 1.44
CA LYS A 111 -4.53 -21.01 0.37
C LYS A 111 -3.80 -20.24 -0.74
N PRO A 112 -4.09 -20.52 -2.03
CA PRO A 112 -3.49 -19.78 -3.14
C PRO A 112 -4.01 -18.34 -3.17
N ILE A 113 -3.09 -17.39 -3.24
CA ILE A 113 -3.32 -15.95 -3.33
C ILE A 113 -2.49 -15.35 -4.48
N TYR A 114 -3.05 -14.38 -5.19
CA TYR A 114 -2.34 -13.64 -6.23
C TYR A 114 -1.74 -12.36 -5.67
N LYS A 115 -0.42 -12.19 -5.80
CA LYS A 115 0.31 -10.98 -5.40
C LYS A 115 0.68 -10.19 -6.65
N ILE A 116 0.40 -8.89 -6.63
CA ILE A 116 0.83 -7.96 -7.68
C ILE A 116 2.32 -7.69 -7.49
N ARG A 117 3.09 -7.76 -8.58
CA ARG A 117 4.53 -7.46 -8.58
C ARG A 117 4.86 -6.49 -9.73
N PRO A 118 5.89 -5.63 -9.60
CA PRO A 118 6.25 -4.70 -10.67
C PRO A 118 6.64 -5.39 -11.97
N SER A 119 7.44 -6.46 -11.90
CA SER A 119 7.81 -7.23 -13.08
C SER A 119 8.19 -8.68 -12.74
N PRO A 120 8.25 -9.60 -13.73
CA PRO A 120 8.75 -10.95 -13.50
C PRO A 120 10.24 -11.01 -13.09
N MET A 121 11.02 -9.98 -13.44
CA MET A 121 12.44 -9.85 -13.07
C MET A 121 12.62 -9.16 -11.71
N ASP A 122 11.61 -8.42 -11.26
CA ASP A 122 11.61 -7.69 -10.00
C ASP A 122 10.38 -8.08 -9.17
N LEU A 123 10.59 -9.09 -8.31
CA LEU A 123 9.59 -9.63 -7.41
C LEU A 123 9.41 -8.79 -6.14
N GLN A 124 10.08 -7.64 -6.03
CA GLN A 124 9.90 -6.75 -4.90
C GLN A 124 8.52 -6.06 -5.02
N GLY A 125 7.54 -6.55 -4.27
CA GLY A 125 6.17 -6.03 -4.30
C GLY A 125 5.97 -4.67 -3.63
N GLY A 126 7.07 -3.97 -3.30
CA GLY A 126 7.02 -2.76 -2.48
C GLY A 126 6.34 -2.97 -1.14
N LEU A 127 5.91 -1.87 -0.52
CA LEU A 127 4.99 -1.93 0.61
C LEU A 127 3.66 -2.53 0.13
N PRO A 128 3.00 -3.39 0.94
CA PRO A 128 1.65 -3.85 0.61
C PRO A 128 0.76 -2.64 0.34
N PRO A 129 -0.17 -2.70 -0.64
CA PRO A 129 -1.08 -1.60 -0.88
C PRO A 129 -1.78 -1.28 0.43
N VAL A 130 -1.51 -0.10 0.97
CA VAL A 130 -2.23 0.41 2.13
C VAL A 130 -3.68 0.38 1.71
N ALA A 131 -4.51 -0.44 2.38
CA ALA A 131 -5.94 -0.47 2.10
C ALA A 131 -6.41 0.98 2.15
N SER A 132 -6.86 1.50 1.02
CA SER A 132 -7.33 2.86 0.90
C SER A 132 -8.47 3.00 1.90
N PHE A 133 -8.21 3.72 2.98
CA PHE A 133 -9.14 4.00 4.06
C PHE A 133 -10.16 5.02 3.51
N GLY A 134 -11.02 4.55 2.62
CA GLY A 134 -12.03 5.32 1.91
C GLY A 134 -13.43 4.70 2.01
N MET A 135 -13.60 3.67 2.85
CA MET A 135 -14.92 3.36 3.38
C MET A 135 -15.07 4.14 4.68
N VAL A 136 -16.02 5.06 4.68
CA VAL A 136 -16.53 5.75 5.86
C VAL A 136 -16.89 4.67 6.88
N MET A 137 -16.00 4.45 7.85
CA MET A 137 -16.29 3.60 8.99
C MET A 137 -17.23 4.40 9.88
N ASP A 138 -18.50 4.05 9.83
CA ASP A 138 -19.50 4.43 10.83
C ASP A 138 -18.94 4.13 12.24
N GLU A 139 -19.16 5.04 13.17
CA GLU A 139 -18.60 5.10 14.53
C GLU A 139 -19.00 3.88 15.41
N ASN A 140 -19.81 2.95 14.89
CA ASN A 140 -20.33 1.80 15.64
C ASN A 140 -19.69 0.44 15.31
N GLU A 141 -18.76 0.35 14.34
CA GLU A 141 -18.10 -0.92 13.99
C GLU A 141 -16.70 -1.05 14.60
N TYR A 142 -16.58 -0.78 15.90
CA TYR A 142 -15.38 -1.13 16.69
C TYR A 142 -15.70 -1.96 17.94
N ILE A 143 -16.90 -2.56 17.99
CA ILE A 143 -17.28 -3.57 18.99
C ILE A 143 -17.22 -5.00 18.41
N ASN A 144 -17.09 -5.18 17.09
CA ASN A 144 -17.05 -6.53 16.50
C ASN A 144 -15.80 -6.81 15.66
N LYS A 145 -14.62 -6.51 16.23
CA LYS A 145 -13.37 -7.13 15.75
C LYS A 145 -13.12 -8.45 16.48
N ASN A 146 -14.15 -9.30 16.49
CA ASN A 146 -14.08 -10.71 16.84
C ASN A 146 -14.40 -11.51 15.56
N SER A 147 -13.74 -11.19 14.45
CA SER A 147 -13.85 -12.05 13.28
C SER A 147 -12.92 -13.25 13.49
N ASN A 148 -13.55 -14.37 13.86
CA ASN A 148 -13.06 -15.75 13.74
C ASN A 148 -12.24 -16.33 14.91
N HIS A 149 -12.62 -16.04 16.16
CA HIS A 149 -12.19 -16.87 17.29
C HIS A 149 -13.38 -17.71 17.76
N ILE A 150 -13.27 -19.04 17.64
CA ILE A 150 -14.15 -19.94 18.39
C ILE A 150 -13.66 -19.85 19.82
N GLU A 151 -14.40 -19.14 20.67
CA GLU A 151 -14.16 -19.17 22.12
C GLU A 151 -14.40 -20.60 22.60
N ASP A 152 -13.32 -21.34 22.82
CA ASP A 152 -13.36 -22.57 23.60
C ASP A 152 -13.59 -22.18 25.06
N THR A 153 -14.74 -22.55 25.61
CA THR A 153 -15.13 -22.21 26.99
C THR A 153 -14.16 -22.79 28.02
N ASP A 154 -13.40 -23.83 27.64
CA ASP A 154 -12.41 -24.48 28.50
C ASP A 154 -10.98 -23.93 28.30
N ASN A 155 -10.73 -23.08 27.29
CA ASN A 155 -9.41 -22.55 26.99
C ASN A 155 -9.50 -21.06 26.59
N PRO A 156 -9.57 -20.13 27.56
CA PRO A 156 -9.62 -18.70 27.26
C PRO A 156 -8.38 -18.27 26.47
N PRO A 157 -8.50 -17.31 25.54
CA PRO A 157 -7.40 -16.94 24.68
C PRO A 157 -6.21 -16.46 25.52
N MET A 158 -5.03 -17.01 25.22
CA MET A 158 -3.78 -16.79 25.98
C MET A 158 -3.24 -15.36 25.91
N ASP A 159 -3.99 -14.42 25.34
CA ASP A 159 -3.62 -13.02 25.17
C ASP A 159 -4.33 -12.08 26.16
N ALA A 160 -5.09 -12.61 27.12
CA ALA A 160 -5.85 -11.82 28.08
C ALA A 160 -5.04 -10.81 28.93
N ASN A 161 -3.70 -10.79 28.85
CA ASN A 161 -2.83 -9.73 29.35
C ASN A 161 -1.51 -9.59 28.54
N ALA A 162 -1.45 -10.10 27.31
CA ALA A 162 -0.20 -10.09 26.55
C ALA A 162 -0.03 -8.76 25.80
N TYR A 163 1.01 -7.99 26.16
CA TYR A 163 1.47 -6.93 25.28
C TYR A 163 1.98 -7.56 23.97
N PRO A 164 1.58 -7.04 22.79
CA PRO A 164 2.16 -7.51 21.54
C PRO A 164 3.68 -7.38 21.60
N ALA A 165 4.38 -8.42 21.14
CA ALA A 165 5.84 -8.42 21.11
C ALA A 165 6.32 -7.24 20.25
N PHE A 166 7.31 -6.50 20.76
CA PHE A 166 7.90 -5.38 20.05
C PHE A 166 8.60 -5.87 18.77
N ASP A 167 8.06 -5.49 17.60
CA ASP A 167 8.64 -5.79 16.28
C ASP A 167 9.19 -4.50 15.65
N PRO A 168 10.52 -4.30 15.59
CA PRO A 168 11.13 -3.14 14.95
C PRO A 168 10.76 -2.95 13.47
N MET A 169 10.25 -4.00 12.80
CA MET A 169 9.88 -4.02 11.39
C MET A 169 8.37 -3.89 11.16
N ASP A 170 7.54 -3.83 12.20
CA ASP A 170 6.11 -3.61 12.02
C ASP A 170 5.87 -2.14 11.58
N PRO A 171 5.22 -1.92 10.42
CA PRO A 171 4.96 -0.59 9.88
C PRO A 171 4.11 0.31 10.80
N ASN A 172 3.50 -0.24 11.85
CA ASN A 172 2.76 0.51 12.87
C ASN A 172 3.57 0.79 14.14
N VAL A 173 4.79 0.26 14.27
CA VAL A 173 5.62 0.47 15.45
C VAL A 173 6.17 1.90 15.40
N GLY A 174 5.45 2.78 16.11
CA GLY A 174 5.71 4.21 16.14
C GLY A 174 4.76 5.06 15.27
N SER A 175 3.77 4.46 14.59
CA SER A 175 2.77 5.27 13.89
C SER A 175 1.93 6.04 14.91
N ALA A 176 1.81 7.35 14.74
CA ALA A 176 1.05 8.22 15.62
C ALA A 176 -0.41 7.73 15.77
N GLN A 177 -0.92 6.99 14.79
CA GLN A 177 -2.26 6.41 14.78
C GLN A 177 -2.56 5.50 15.98
N TYR A 178 -1.60 4.72 16.48
CA TYR A 178 -1.79 3.87 17.67
C TYR A 178 -1.75 4.67 18.98
N ASN A 179 -1.02 5.80 18.98
CA ASN A 179 -0.83 6.68 20.13
C ASN A 179 -1.83 7.85 20.20
N LEU A 180 -2.61 8.06 19.13
CA LEU A 180 -3.59 9.14 18.99
C LEU A 180 -5.03 8.68 19.20
N LYS A 181 -5.26 7.49 19.77
CA LYS A 181 -6.59 7.15 20.27
C LYS A 181 -6.90 8.03 21.48
N ASN A 182 -7.37 9.25 21.20
CA ASN A 182 -7.98 10.13 22.18
C ASN A 182 -9.23 9.43 22.71
N THR A 183 -9.07 8.70 23.80
CA THR A 183 -10.19 8.22 24.60
C THR A 183 -10.96 9.43 25.09
N LYS A 184 -12.30 9.47 24.94
CA LYS A 184 -13.14 10.53 25.52
C LYS A 184 -12.82 10.64 27.01
N GLY A 185 -12.26 11.76 27.47
CA GLY A 185 -11.84 11.99 28.86
C GLY A 185 -10.35 12.28 29.05
N VAL A 186 -9.85 12.16 30.28
CA VAL A 186 -8.44 12.35 30.63
C VAL A 186 -7.70 11.02 30.49
N SER A 187 -6.57 11.01 29.77
CA SER A 187 -5.80 9.78 29.52
C SER A 187 -4.72 9.55 30.58
N PRO A 188 -4.45 8.29 30.97
CA PRO A 188 -3.26 7.95 31.76
C PRO A 188 -1.97 7.79 30.92
N ASN A 189 -2.08 7.77 29.59
CA ASN A 189 -0.92 7.54 28.71
C ASN A 189 -0.19 8.87 28.41
N PRO A 190 1.10 9.01 28.76
CA PRO A 190 1.90 10.20 28.48
C PRO A 190 2.06 10.55 27.00
N MET A 191 1.78 9.59 26.11
CA MET A 191 1.83 9.82 24.67
C MET A 191 0.52 10.36 24.08
N HIS A 192 -0.57 10.43 24.86
CA HIS A 192 -1.84 10.96 24.38
C HIS A 192 -1.92 12.48 24.55
N THR A 193 -2.58 13.16 23.60
CA THR A 193 -2.75 14.63 23.65
C THR A 193 -3.57 15.12 24.86
N ASN A 194 -4.41 14.25 25.44
CA ASN A 194 -5.24 14.51 26.62
C ASN A 194 -4.69 13.85 27.90
N TRP A 195 -3.37 13.64 27.99
CA TRP A 195 -2.75 13.04 29.16
C TRP A 195 -3.02 13.86 30.43
N GLY A 196 -3.50 13.21 31.49
CA GLY A 196 -3.80 13.80 32.80
C GLY A 196 -2.59 14.06 33.68
N GLY A 197 -1.39 13.80 33.17
CA GLY A 197 -0.15 13.94 33.92
C GLY A 197 0.17 12.74 34.82
N ASP A 198 1.30 12.85 35.51
CA ASP A 198 1.84 11.80 36.37
C ASP A 198 0.94 11.57 37.60
N SER A 199 0.34 12.62 38.15
CA SER A 199 -0.56 12.55 39.31
C SER A 199 -1.83 11.74 39.02
N TYR A 200 -2.46 11.96 37.87
CA TYR A 200 -3.60 11.18 37.39
C TYR A 200 -3.22 9.72 37.13
N THR A 201 -2.04 9.50 36.56
CA THR A 201 -1.54 8.14 36.32
C THR A 201 -1.28 7.40 37.64
N LYS A 202 -0.68 8.08 38.64
CA LYS A 202 -0.47 7.56 40.00
C LYS A 202 -1.77 7.25 40.74
N SER A 203 -2.81 8.07 40.59
CA SER A 203 -4.10 7.80 41.25
C SER A 203 -4.75 6.52 40.70
N LEU A 204 -4.59 6.23 39.41
CA LEU A 204 -5.08 5.00 38.80
C LEU A 204 -4.27 3.77 39.19
N ILE A 205 -2.95 3.92 39.37
CA ILE A 205 -2.10 2.86 39.95
C ILE A 205 -2.57 2.54 41.37
N ASN A 206 -2.76 3.56 42.21
CA ASN A 206 -3.23 3.40 43.59
C ASN A 206 -4.66 2.83 43.66
N ALA A 207 -5.51 3.14 42.68
CA ALA A 207 -6.85 2.57 42.55
C ALA A 207 -6.85 1.10 42.05
N GLY A 208 -5.67 0.51 41.81
CA GLY A 208 -5.52 -0.88 41.40
C GLY A 208 -5.82 -1.15 39.93
N LYS A 209 -5.96 -0.11 39.09
CA LYS A 209 -6.25 -0.27 37.65
C LYS A 209 -5.20 -1.09 36.90
N TYR A 210 -3.97 -1.12 37.42
CA TYR A 210 -2.82 -1.81 36.82
C TYR A 210 -2.32 -2.98 37.69
N ALA A 211 -3.13 -3.45 38.64
CA ALA A 211 -2.76 -4.57 39.50
C ALA A 211 -2.43 -5.82 38.65
N GLY A 212 -1.27 -6.44 38.89
CA GLY A 212 -0.77 -7.59 38.13
C GLY A 212 0.16 -7.24 36.96
N ASN A 213 0.35 -5.94 36.66
CA ASN A 213 1.29 -5.45 35.65
C ASN A 213 2.52 -4.76 36.26
N GLU A 214 2.85 -5.05 37.52
CA GLU A 214 4.00 -4.47 38.21
C GLU A 214 5.31 -5.02 37.66
N VAL A 215 6.15 -4.14 37.13
CA VAL A 215 7.49 -4.51 36.66
C VAL A 215 8.51 -4.20 37.74
N SER A 216 9.09 -5.23 38.37
CA SER A 216 10.21 -5.05 39.29
C SER A 216 11.52 -4.93 38.50
N ILE A 217 12.05 -3.72 38.38
CA ILE A 217 13.40 -3.51 37.84
C ILE A 217 14.39 -3.61 39.01
N ARG A 218 15.31 -4.59 38.93
CA ARG A 218 16.45 -4.65 39.84
C ARG A 218 17.45 -3.57 39.42
N VAL A 219 17.56 -2.52 40.22
CA VAL A 219 18.61 -1.51 40.06
C VAL A 219 19.84 -2.01 40.83
N PRO A 220 20.98 -2.28 40.17
CA PRO A 220 22.22 -2.69 40.81
C PRO A 220 22.87 -1.57 41.63
#